data_AF-D3PDP0-F1
#
_entry.id   AF-D3PDP0-F1
#
_cell.length_a   1.000
_cell.length_b   1.000
_cell.length_c   1.000
_cell.angle_alpha   90.00
_cell.angle_beta   90.00
_cell.angle_gamma   90.00
#
_symmetry.space_group_name_H-M   'P 1'
#
loop_
_entity.id
_entity.type
_entity.pdbx_description
1 polymer ?
#
loop_
_entity_poly.entity_id
_entity_poly.type
_entity_poly.pdbx_seq_one_letter_code
_entity_poly.pdbx_strand_id
1 'polypeptide(L)'
;MFKKKNDKKGFSPIEVVIVLLVVAVMIAVIYKRYEIYREKMFQTAITYDIKNINLILTLYKVKNGKYPEKLDEIYKSGYLLNEDNKSILSVIKFENGHFIVNGNVLKYDKNKGKVYIEKNE
;
A
#
# COMPACT_ATOMS: atom_id res chain seq x y z
N MET A 1 -11.26 65.57 1.08
CA MET A 1 -10.64 64.44 1.80
C MET A 1 -11.69 63.32 1.90
N PHE A 2 -11.68 62.33 1.00
CA PHE A 2 -12.71 61.28 0.96
C PHE A 2 -12.25 60.05 1.77
N LYS A 3 -12.91 59.82 2.91
CA LYS A 3 -12.62 58.68 3.78
C LYS A 3 -13.41 57.46 3.30
N LYS A 4 -12.73 56.52 2.62
CA LYS A 4 -13.31 55.24 2.18
C LYS A 4 -13.63 54.38 3.41
N LYS A 5 -14.92 54.19 3.70
CA LYS A 5 -15.40 53.26 4.74
C LYS A 5 -15.20 51.84 4.23
N ASN A 6 -14.31 51.08 4.87
CA ASN A 6 -14.16 49.65 4.61
C ASN A 6 -15.27 48.89 5.35
N ASP A 7 -16.42 48.71 4.69
CA ASP A 7 -17.47 47.79 5.15
C ASP A 7 -16.99 46.34 4.98
N LYS A 8 -16.30 45.81 6.00
CA LYS A 8 -16.00 44.38 6.09
C LYS A 8 -17.23 43.64 6.62
N LYS A 9 -18.19 43.35 5.74
CA LYS A 9 -19.31 42.42 6.01
C LYS A 9 -18.98 41.07 5.38
N GLY A 10 -18.51 40.11 6.17
CA GLY A 10 -18.18 38.76 5.70
C GLY A 10 -18.12 37.73 6.82
N PHE A 11 -18.93 37.93 7.87
CA PHE A 11 -19.00 37.00 9.00
C PHE A 11 -20.40 36.99 9.59
N SER A 12 -21.39 36.58 8.79
CA SER A 12 -22.74 36.34 9.26
C SER A 12 -22.90 34.88 9.72
N PRO A 13 -23.66 34.60 10.79
CA PRO A 13 -23.96 33.22 11.20
C PRO A 13 -24.54 32.36 10.08
N ILE A 14 -25.38 32.95 9.21
CA ILE A 14 -25.98 32.23 8.07
C ILE A 14 -24.94 31.82 7.03
N GLU A 15 -23.91 32.65 6.80
CA GLU A 15 -22.84 32.34 5.85
C GLU A 15 -22.05 31.11 6.33
N VAL A 16 -21.76 31.04 7.63
CA VAL A 16 -21.09 29.89 8.23
C VAL A 16 -21.94 28.62 8.10
N VAL A 17 -23.25 28.71 8.32
CA VAL A 17 -24.16 27.56 8.18
C VAL A 17 -24.20 27.05 6.74
N ILE A 18 -24.27 27.94 5.75
CA ILE A 18 -24.25 27.56 4.33
C ILE A 18 -22.90 26.89 3.98
N VAL A 19 -21.78 27.43 4.44
CA VAL A 19 -20.46 26.83 4.21
C VAL A 19 -20.37 25.43 4.83
N LEU A 20 -20.85 25.25 6.07
CA LEU A 20 -20.87 23.93 6.72
C LEU A 20 -21.73 22.92 5.96
N LEU A 21 -22.87 23.34 5.41
CA LEU A 21 -23.72 22.47 4.59
C LEU A 21 -22.99 21.99 3.32
N VAL A 22 -22.32 22.90 2.61
CA VAL A 22 -21.56 22.53 1.40
C VAL A 22 -20.39 21.60 1.75
N VAL A 23 -19.65 21.89 2.82
CA VAL A 23 -18.54 21.04 3.29
C VAL A 23 -19.03 19.65 3.70
N ALA A 24 -20.18 19.55 4.38
CA ALA A 24 -20.74 18.27 4.80
C ALA A 24 -21.07 17.35 3.60
N VAL A 25 -21.73 17.90 2.57
CA VAL A 25 -22.03 17.16 1.33
C VAL A 25 -20.74 16.74 0.62
N MET A 26 -19.73 17.62 0.59
CA MET A 26 -18.45 17.35 -0.05
C MET A 26 -17.69 16.21 0.65
N ILE A 27 -17.63 16.21 1.99
CA ILE A 27 -17.01 15.15 2.78
C ILE A 27 -17.69 13.80 2.52
N ALA A 28 -19.03 13.77 2.45
CA ALA A 28 -19.78 12.53 2.22
C ALA A 28 -19.41 11.85 0.88
N VAL A 29 -19.21 12.63 -0.18
CA VAL A 29 -18.78 12.10 -1.50
C VAL A 29 -17.32 11.67 -1.48
N ILE A 30 -16.45 12.48 -0.86
CA ILE A 30 -15.01 12.17 -0.75
C ILE A 30 -14.79 10.87 0.02
N TYR A 31 -15.51 10.65 1.12
CA TYR A 31 -15.36 9.47 1.97
C TYR A 31 -15.60 8.16 1.19
N LYS A 32 -16.73 8.05 0.47
CA LYS A 32 -17.04 6.86 -0.35
C LYS A 32 -15.97 6.61 -1.42
N ARG A 33 -15.51 7.69 -2.05
CA ARG A 33 -14.47 7.61 -3.07
C ARG A 33 -13.15 7.13 -2.49
N TYR A 34 -12.78 7.60 -1.30
CA TYR A 34 -11.55 7.23 -0.61
C TYR A 34 -11.49 5.73 -0.32
N GLU A 35 -12.58 5.10 0.13
CA GLU A 35 -12.61 3.66 0.41
C GLU A 35 -12.30 2.81 -0.83
N ILE A 36 -12.91 3.13 -1.97
CA ILE A 36 -12.67 2.45 -3.25
C ILE A 36 -11.20 2.60 -3.69
N TYR A 37 -10.64 3.81 -3.55
CA TYR A 37 -9.24 4.03 -3.90
C TYR A 37 -8.31 3.28 -2.96
N ARG A 38 -8.59 3.26 -1.65
CA ARG A 38 -7.78 2.52 -0.67
C ARG A 38 -7.69 1.04 -1.01
N GLU A 39 -8.80 0.40 -1.37
CA GLU A 39 -8.80 -1.01 -1.77
C GLU A 39 -8.00 -1.24 -3.05
N LYS A 40 -8.18 -0.39 -4.07
CA LYS A 40 -7.41 -0.50 -5.33
C LYS A 40 -5.91 -0.30 -5.14
N MET A 41 -5.52 0.64 -4.28
CA MET A 41 -4.12 0.87 -3.93
C MET A 41 -3.53 -0.35 -3.23
N PHE A 42 -4.30 -0.96 -2.32
CA PHE A 42 -3.88 -2.18 -1.62
C PHE A 42 -3.65 -3.35 -2.59
N GLN A 43 -4.59 -3.61 -3.52
CA GLN A 43 -4.43 -4.68 -4.52
C GLN A 43 -3.25 -4.42 -5.47
N THR A 44 -3.03 -3.17 -5.83
CA THR A 44 -1.90 -2.75 -6.67
C THR A 44 -0.57 -3.00 -5.96
N ALA A 45 -0.49 -2.63 -4.68
CA ALA A 45 0.68 -2.83 -3.85
C ALA A 45 1.00 -4.33 -3.64
N ILE A 46 -0.02 -5.16 -3.39
CA ILE A 46 0.14 -6.63 -3.35
C ILE A 46 0.73 -7.16 -4.65
N THR A 47 0.17 -6.75 -5.79
CA THR A 47 0.63 -7.19 -7.10
C THR A 47 2.09 -6.78 -7.36
N TYR A 48 2.45 -5.58 -6.94
CA TYR A 48 3.81 -5.06 -7.06
C TYR A 48 4.80 -5.82 -6.17
N ASP A 49 4.45 -6.05 -4.90
CA ASP A 49 5.28 -6.82 -3.97
C ASP A 49 5.49 -8.26 -4.47
N ILE A 50 4.46 -8.94 -4.98
CA ILE A 50 4.60 -10.28 -5.58
C ILE A 50 5.58 -10.26 -6.77
N LYS A 51 5.49 -9.24 -7.63
CA LYS A 51 6.43 -9.07 -8.75
C LYS A 51 7.86 -8.86 -8.26
N ASN A 52 8.05 -8.07 -7.19
CA ASN A 52 9.35 -7.84 -6.60
C ASN A 52 9.94 -9.14 -6.00
N ILE A 53 9.14 -9.93 -5.29
CA ILE A 53 9.62 -11.23 -4.76
C ILE A 53 10.01 -12.16 -5.92
N ASN A 54 9.23 -12.22 -7.01
CA ASN A 54 9.58 -13.03 -8.19
C ASN A 54 10.87 -12.55 -8.89
N LEU A 55 11.08 -11.23 -8.95
CA LEU A 55 12.32 -10.65 -9.46
C LEU A 55 13.51 -11.08 -8.58
N ILE A 56 13.36 -11.01 -7.27
CA ILE A 56 14.41 -11.39 -6.31
C ILE A 56 14.70 -12.89 -6.35
N LEU A 57 13.67 -13.73 -6.49
CA LEU A 57 13.82 -15.16 -6.72
C LEU A 57 14.65 -15.44 -7.98
N THR A 58 14.40 -14.66 -9.04
CA THR A 58 15.17 -14.74 -10.28
C THR A 58 16.63 -14.32 -10.06
N LEU A 59 16.86 -13.19 -9.37
CA LEU A 59 18.22 -12.74 -9.03
C LEU A 59 18.98 -13.75 -8.16
N TYR A 60 18.31 -14.35 -7.18
CA TYR A 60 18.88 -15.40 -6.34
C TYR A 60 19.31 -16.60 -7.19
N LYS A 61 18.47 -17.04 -8.12
CA LYS A 61 18.80 -18.12 -9.06
C LYS A 61 19.98 -17.76 -9.96
N VAL A 62 20.05 -16.52 -10.46
CA VAL A 62 21.18 -16.06 -11.28
C VAL A 62 22.49 -16.13 -10.49
N LYS A 63 22.46 -15.77 -9.19
CA LYS A 63 23.66 -15.78 -8.34
C LYS A 63 24.06 -17.18 -7.88
N ASN A 64 23.10 -18.00 -7.48
CA ASN A 64 23.33 -19.28 -6.79
C ASN A 64 23.10 -20.51 -7.67
N GLY A 65 22.70 -20.32 -8.93
CA GLY A 65 22.39 -21.39 -9.88
C GLY A 65 21.06 -22.11 -9.64
N LYS A 66 20.44 -21.94 -8.47
CA LYS A 66 19.16 -22.56 -8.09
C LYS A 66 18.22 -21.58 -7.41
N TYR A 67 16.91 -21.83 -7.53
CA TYR A 67 15.92 -21.16 -6.68
C TYR A 67 16.13 -21.57 -5.22
N PRO A 68 15.77 -20.69 -4.25
CA PRO A 68 15.86 -21.02 -2.83
C PRO A 68 14.90 -22.16 -2.47
N GLU A 69 15.25 -22.98 -1.48
CA GLU A 69 14.37 -24.08 -1.05
C GLU A 69 13.23 -23.56 -0.18
N LYS A 70 13.50 -22.49 0.57
CA LYS A 70 12.53 -21.78 1.41
C LYS A 70 12.59 -20.27 1.17
N LEU A 71 11.43 -19.63 1.23
CA LEU A 71 11.30 -18.17 1.14
C LEU A 71 12.10 -17.43 2.24
N ASP A 72 12.29 -18.06 3.41
CA ASP A 72 13.15 -17.57 4.49
C ASP A 72 14.60 -17.30 4.07
N GLU A 73 15.13 -18.06 3.11
CA GLU A 73 16.51 -17.89 2.65
C GLU A 73 16.71 -16.52 2.03
N ILE A 74 15.70 -16.02 1.31
CA ILE A 74 15.73 -14.71 0.65
C ILE A 74 15.67 -13.58 1.68
N TYR A 75 14.86 -13.77 2.73
CA TYR A 75 14.76 -12.82 3.81
C TYR A 75 16.09 -12.73 4.59
N LYS A 76 16.66 -13.88 4.96
CA LYS A 76 17.94 -13.96 5.69
C LYS A 76 19.12 -13.46 4.88
N SER A 77 19.09 -13.60 3.55
CA SER A 77 20.15 -13.12 2.67
C SER A 77 20.07 -11.63 2.34
N GLY A 78 19.07 -10.92 2.89
CA GLY A 78 18.97 -9.46 2.82
C GLY A 78 18.48 -8.91 1.48
N TYR A 79 18.12 -9.75 0.51
CA TYR A 79 17.62 -9.25 -0.79
C TYR A 79 16.28 -8.51 -0.70
N LEU A 80 15.55 -8.69 0.40
CA LEU A 80 14.28 -8.03 0.66
C LEU A 80 14.42 -6.78 1.55
N LEU A 81 15.66 -6.37 1.82
CA LEU A 81 15.97 -5.24 2.69
C LEU A 81 16.63 -4.13 1.87
N ASN A 82 16.26 -2.90 2.17
CA ASN A 82 16.94 -1.72 1.65
C ASN A 82 18.21 -1.43 2.46
N GLU A 83 18.97 -0.40 2.08
CA GLU A 83 20.18 0.09 2.76
C GLU A 83 19.95 0.37 4.26
N ASP A 84 18.74 0.83 4.64
CA ASP A 84 18.33 1.06 6.03
C ASP A 84 17.88 -0.21 6.79
N ASN A 85 18.11 -1.41 6.24
CA ASN A 85 17.66 -2.70 6.77
C ASN A 85 16.11 -2.82 6.92
N LYS A 86 15.36 -2.00 6.18
CA LYS A 86 13.89 -2.03 6.12
C LYS A 86 13.41 -2.88 4.96
N SER A 87 12.29 -3.58 5.14
CA SER A 87 11.65 -4.35 4.07
C SER A 87 11.32 -3.45 2.87
N ILE A 88 11.67 -3.90 1.67
CA ILE A 88 11.28 -3.26 0.40
C ILE A 88 9.83 -3.60 0.00
N LEU A 89 9.21 -4.56 0.69
CA LEU A 89 7.82 -4.93 0.49
C LEU A 89 6.91 -3.96 1.25
N SER A 90 5.89 -3.48 0.57
CA SER A 90 5.00 -2.42 1.04
C SER A 90 3.84 -2.93 1.88
N VAL A 91 3.27 -4.08 1.53
CA VAL A 91 2.08 -4.69 2.14
C VAL A 91 2.39 -6.08 2.67
N ILE A 92 3.26 -6.82 1.99
CA ILE A 92 3.60 -8.18 2.36
C ILE A 92 4.59 -8.14 3.53
N LYS A 93 4.23 -8.76 4.65
CA LYS A 93 5.09 -8.88 5.82
C LYS A 93 5.71 -10.27 5.90
N PHE A 94 6.89 -10.35 6.48
CA PHE A 94 7.51 -11.62 6.82
C PHE A 94 7.39 -11.85 8.33
N GLU A 95 6.57 -12.82 8.72
CA GLU A 95 6.31 -13.17 10.11
C GLU A 95 6.36 -14.70 10.25
N ASN A 96 7.04 -15.20 11.28
CA ASN A 96 7.12 -16.64 11.61
C ASN A 96 7.57 -17.55 10.45
N GLY A 97 8.46 -17.10 9.56
CA GLY A 97 8.93 -17.90 8.42
C GLY A 97 7.97 -17.91 7.22
N HIS A 98 6.96 -17.04 7.23
CA HIS A 98 5.94 -16.97 6.20
C HIS A 98 5.73 -15.53 5.74
N PHE A 99 5.50 -15.37 4.43
CA PHE A 99 5.06 -14.10 3.88
C PHE A 99 3.54 -14.01 4.03
N ILE A 100 3.05 -12.98 4.70
CA ILE A 100 1.65 -12.80 5.06
C ILE A 100 1.10 -11.56 4.36
N VAL A 101 -0.08 -11.70 3.76
CA VAL A 101 -0.83 -10.64 3.10
C VAL A 101 -2.27 -10.70 3.55
N ASN A 102 -2.73 -9.64 4.23
CA ASN A 102 -4.13 -9.54 4.68
C ASN A 102 -4.61 -10.77 5.49
N GLY A 103 -3.73 -11.36 6.30
CA GLY A 103 -3.99 -12.58 7.07
C GLY A 103 -3.78 -13.90 6.32
N ASN A 104 -3.56 -13.87 5.01
CA ASN A 104 -3.30 -15.06 4.20
C ASN A 104 -1.80 -15.30 4.01
N VAL A 105 -1.38 -16.55 4.13
CA VAL A 105 0.01 -16.97 3.88
C VAL A 105 0.24 -17.12 2.38
N LEU A 106 1.32 -16.55 1.87
CA LEU A 106 1.77 -16.76 0.51
C LEU A 106 2.37 -18.15 0.35
N LYS A 107 1.94 -18.84 -0.71
CA LYS A 107 2.52 -20.12 -1.12
C LYS A 107 3.64 -19.90 -2.12
N TYR A 108 4.71 -20.68 -1.95
CA TYR A 108 5.89 -20.66 -2.80
C TYR A 108 6.00 -21.95 -3.61
N ASP A 109 6.08 -21.83 -4.93
CA ASP A 109 6.43 -22.93 -5.82
C ASP A 109 7.93 -22.85 -6.15
N LYS A 110 8.73 -23.73 -5.53
CA LYS A 110 10.18 -23.84 -5.73
C LYS A 110 10.59 -24.25 -7.15
N ASN A 111 9.74 -25.01 -7.85
CA ASN A 111 10.06 -25.51 -9.19
C ASN A 111 9.90 -24.40 -10.22
N LYS A 112 8.91 -23.53 -10.01
CA LYS A 112 8.62 -22.39 -10.90
C LYS A 112 9.28 -21.08 -10.46
N GLY A 113 9.73 -20.99 -9.21
CA GLY A 113 10.26 -19.76 -8.63
C GLY A 113 9.19 -18.67 -8.54
N LYS A 114 7.96 -19.03 -8.18
CA LYS A 114 6.82 -18.10 -8.14
C LYS A 114 6.06 -18.16 -6.82
N VAL A 115 5.59 -17.00 -6.37
CA VAL A 115 4.73 -16.84 -5.19
C VAL A 115 3.30 -16.51 -5.58
N TYR A 116 2.34 -17.05 -4.83
CA TYR A 116 0.91 -16.86 -5.07
C TYR A 116 0.14 -16.72 -3.75
N ILE A 117 -0.93 -15.90 -3.79
CA ILE A 117 -1.92 -15.86 -2.71
C ILE A 117 -2.90 -17.01 -2.98
N GLU A 118 -3.06 -17.90 -2.01
CA GLU A 118 -4.15 -18.87 -2.04
C GLU A 118 -5.45 -18.10 -1.76
N LYS A 119 -6.30 -17.98 -2.78
CA LYS A 119 -7.70 -17.61 -2.56
C LYS A 119 -8.36 -18.83 -1.95
N ASN A 120 -8.75 -18.75 -0.68
CA ASN A 120 -9.83 -19.60 -0.20
C ASN A 120 -11.07 -19.17 -0.99
N GLU A 121 -11.57 -20.06 -1.85
CA GLU A 121 -12.86 -19.91 -2.53
C GLU A 121 -14.01 -19.79 -1.54
#